data_AF-A0A6L7WR87-F1
#
_entry.id   AF-A0A6L7WR87-F1
#
_cell.length_a   1.000
_cell.length_b   1.000
_cell.length_c   1.000
_cell.angle_alpha   90.00
_cell.angle_beta   90.00
_cell.angle_gamma   90.00
#
_symmetry.space_group_name_H-M   'P 1'
#
loop_
_entity.id
_entity.type
_entity.pdbx_description
1 polymer ?
#
loop_
_entity_poly.entity_id
_entity_poly.type
_entity_poly.pdbx_seq_one_letter_code
_entity_poly.pdbx_strand_id
1 'polypeptide(L)'
;MVWLGGTTEPQATVSGLYCVPTSNRNRLFGSRTTRRTTMFMPRLSGAVGLVGIVIAAGALPHAAPLEAAGATPAEAAGAPAGQAAPSNEPLSRAIFDRYCITCHNERLQTAGLMLDRLDVEDVAGSADVLEKVVRKLRAGQMPPEGRPRPAPAAIDAFATSLETALDRVAAADPNPGRVVSRRLNRVEYVNAIEDLLGLEVDGEALLPSDMAGFGFDNNAEVLSITPALMSRYIAAATKISRAAIGSPDNRPVMQVYRTGFERRDVR
;
A
#
# COMPACT_ATOMS: atom_id res chain seq x y z
N MET A 1 3.88 -30.47 77.90
CA MET A 1 4.67 -31.63 77.43
C MET A 1 5.25 -31.22 76.08
N VAL A 2 6.48 -30.69 75.92
CA VAL A 2 7.83 -31.04 76.42
C VAL A 2 8.25 -32.47 76.09
N TRP A 3 9.09 -32.59 75.04
CA TRP A 3 10.31 -33.40 74.90
C TRP A 3 10.88 -33.10 73.48
N LEU A 4 11.92 -32.27 73.27
CA LEU A 4 13.37 -32.38 73.53
C LEU A 4 14.04 -33.64 72.95
N GLY A 5 15.03 -33.43 72.07
CA GLY A 5 15.95 -34.47 71.59
C GLY A 5 16.65 -34.07 70.30
N GLY A 6 17.70 -33.26 70.38
CA GLY A 6 18.59 -32.93 69.27
C GLY A 6 19.78 -33.88 69.17
N THR A 7 20.40 -33.96 67.98
CA THR A 7 21.77 -34.44 67.79
C THR A 7 22.41 -33.76 66.56
N THR A 8 23.42 -32.93 66.85
CA THR A 8 24.73 -32.79 66.19
C THR A 8 24.87 -32.70 64.66
N GLU A 9 25.44 -31.55 64.24
CA GLU A 9 26.18 -31.27 63.00
C GLU A 9 27.20 -32.35 62.61
N PRO A 10 27.55 -32.42 61.31
CA PRO A 10 28.89 -31.91 60.95
C PRO A 10 28.92 -31.00 59.71
N GLN A 11 29.89 -30.10 59.77
CA GLN A 11 30.34 -29.14 58.77
C GLN A 11 30.76 -29.80 57.45
N ALA A 12 30.44 -29.17 56.31
CA ALA A 12 31.04 -29.47 55.01
C ALA A 12 31.43 -28.17 54.29
N THR A 13 32.73 -27.92 54.26
CA THR A 13 33.42 -26.86 53.51
C THR A 13 33.55 -27.20 52.02
N VAL A 14 33.19 -26.22 51.19
CA VAL A 14 33.95 -25.61 50.07
C VAL A 14 34.53 -26.48 48.93
N SER A 15 34.21 -26.00 47.71
CA SER A 15 34.95 -26.09 46.43
C SER A 15 34.92 -27.38 45.60
N GLY A 16 34.49 -27.24 44.33
CA GLY A 16 35.03 -28.06 43.24
C GLY A 16 34.09 -28.34 42.07
N LEU A 17 34.24 -27.54 41.01
CA LEU A 17 34.12 -27.90 39.58
C LEU A 17 32.84 -28.60 39.08
N TYR A 18 32.02 -27.83 38.35
CA TYR A 18 31.33 -28.36 37.17
C TYR A 18 31.71 -27.55 35.93
N CYS A 19 32.37 -28.23 35.00
CA CYS A 19 32.56 -27.80 33.62
C CYS A 19 31.22 -27.71 32.90
N VAL A 20 30.92 -26.57 32.28
CA VAL A 20 29.85 -26.43 31.28
C VAL A 20 30.51 -26.17 29.92
N PRO A 21 30.19 -26.95 28.87
CA PRO A 21 30.83 -26.82 27.56
C PRO A 21 30.36 -25.55 26.85
N THR A 22 31.31 -24.75 26.38
CA THR A 22 31.06 -23.59 25.51
C THR A 22 30.96 -24.02 24.05
N SER A 23 29.74 -24.01 23.51
CA SER A 23 29.43 -24.10 22.07
C SER A 23 28.21 -23.18 21.82
N ASN A 24 28.41 -21.92 21.42
CA ASN A 24 28.47 -21.40 20.04
C ASN A 24 27.13 -20.77 19.58
N ARG A 25 27.16 -19.43 19.43
CA ARG A 25 26.26 -18.52 18.67
C ARG A 25 24.79 -18.37 19.10
N ASN A 26 24.45 -17.16 19.58
CA ASN A 26 23.10 -16.60 19.54
C ASN A 26 22.68 -16.27 18.10
N ARG A 27 22.47 -17.32 17.29
CA ARG A 27 21.54 -17.32 16.16
C ARG A 27 20.41 -18.24 16.58
N LEU A 28 19.22 -17.71 16.80
CA LEU A 28 18.04 -18.56 16.89
C LEU A 28 17.71 -18.95 15.43
N PHE A 29 17.86 -20.24 15.12
CA PHE A 29 17.73 -20.98 13.84
C PHE A 29 16.73 -20.41 12.80
N GLY A 30 16.89 -20.56 11.47
CA GLY A 30 17.62 -21.59 10.73
C GLY A 30 18.05 -21.20 9.30
N SER A 31 19.07 -21.90 8.80
CA SER A 31 19.76 -21.62 7.54
C SER A 31 19.10 -22.34 6.35
N ARG A 32 18.52 -21.57 5.42
CA ARG A 32 18.42 -22.00 4.01
C ARG A 32 19.56 -21.38 3.23
N THR A 33 20.45 -22.24 2.76
CA THR A 33 21.59 -21.94 1.90
C THR A 33 21.08 -21.40 0.56
N THR A 34 21.15 -20.08 0.36
CA THR A 34 21.05 -19.47 -0.97
C THR A 34 22.45 -19.03 -1.41
N ARG A 35 22.97 -19.70 -2.43
CA ARG A 35 24.20 -19.30 -3.13
C ARG A 35 23.97 -17.92 -3.73
N ARG A 36 24.64 -16.91 -3.19
CA ARG A 36 24.70 -15.56 -3.77
C ARG A 36 25.76 -15.56 -4.86
N THR A 37 25.35 -15.71 -6.10
CA THR A 37 26.17 -15.44 -7.29
C THR A 37 26.41 -13.93 -7.35
N THR A 38 27.63 -13.48 -7.08
CA THR A 38 28.05 -12.10 -7.26
C THR A 38 28.25 -11.83 -8.75
N MET A 39 27.31 -11.12 -9.36
CA MET A 39 27.45 -10.58 -10.72
C MET A 39 28.31 -9.31 -10.63
N PHE A 40 29.48 -9.36 -11.26
CA PHE A 40 30.38 -8.23 -11.47
C PHE A 40 29.71 -7.24 -12.44
N MET A 41 29.50 -5.99 -12.03
CA MET A 41 29.09 -4.89 -12.91
C MET A 41 30.25 -3.89 -13.01
N PRO A 42 30.81 -3.63 -14.21
CA PRO A 42 31.85 -2.62 -14.36
C PRO A 42 31.22 -1.22 -14.40
N ARG A 43 31.87 -0.28 -13.72
CA ARG A 43 31.54 1.14 -13.74
C ARG A 43 32.02 1.75 -15.06
N LEU A 44 31.09 2.30 -15.87
CA LEU A 44 31.44 3.16 -17.00
C LEU A 44 31.75 4.58 -16.50
N SER A 45 32.98 5.02 -16.76
CA SER A 45 33.44 6.39 -16.59
C SER A 45 32.75 7.31 -17.61
N GLY A 46 31.98 8.28 -17.14
CA GLY A 46 31.43 9.36 -17.97
C GLY A 46 32.44 10.50 -18.11
N ALA A 47 32.90 10.75 -19.34
CA ALA A 47 33.71 11.91 -19.68
C ALA A 47 32.79 13.12 -19.94
N VAL A 48 33.07 14.23 -19.25
CA VAL A 48 32.43 15.54 -19.45
C VAL A 48 33.06 16.19 -20.69
N GLY A 49 32.26 16.38 -21.74
CA GLY A 49 32.66 17.05 -22.98
C GLY A 49 32.07 18.46 -23.07
N LEU A 50 32.94 19.45 -23.21
CA LEU A 50 32.69 20.89 -23.28
C LEU A 50 31.84 21.33 -24.49
N VAL A 51 31.03 22.36 -24.23
CA VAL A 51 30.25 23.16 -25.17
C VAL A 51 31.17 23.92 -26.14
N GLY A 52 30.85 23.87 -27.44
CA GLY A 52 31.46 24.71 -28.47
C GLY A 52 30.44 25.08 -29.54
N ILE A 53 29.88 26.29 -29.44
CA ILE A 53 29.02 26.91 -30.47
C ILE A 53 29.95 27.59 -31.47
N VAL A 54 29.85 27.22 -32.75
CA VAL A 54 30.51 27.94 -33.87
C VAL A 54 29.43 28.43 -34.82
N ILE A 55 29.31 29.74 -34.91
CA ILE A 55 28.52 30.47 -35.91
C ILE A 55 29.41 30.68 -37.12
N ALA A 56 28.95 30.29 -38.32
CA ALA A 56 29.54 30.74 -39.57
C ALA A 56 28.45 30.96 -40.62
N ALA A 57 28.31 32.22 -41.02
CA ALA A 57 27.52 32.69 -42.15
C ALA A 57 28.30 32.50 -43.46
N GLY A 58 27.60 32.18 -44.56
CA GLY A 58 28.20 32.13 -45.89
C GLY A 58 27.15 31.87 -46.99
N ALA A 59 27.15 32.73 -48.02
CA ALA A 59 26.14 32.85 -49.06
C ALA A 59 26.31 31.88 -50.26
N LEU A 60 25.15 31.55 -50.87
CA LEU A 60 24.75 31.15 -52.25
C LEU A 60 25.83 31.10 -53.37
N PRO A 61 25.73 30.23 -54.43
CA PRO A 61 24.59 30.29 -55.39
C PRO A 61 24.16 29.02 -56.19
N HIS A 62 22.92 29.09 -56.70
CA HIS A 62 22.37 28.65 -58.00
C HIS A 62 22.62 27.23 -58.54
N ALA A 63 21.56 26.40 -58.50
CA ALA A 63 21.22 25.48 -59.59
C ALA A 63 19.68 25.33 -59.67
N ALA A 64 19.11 25.58 -60.85
CA ALA A 64 17.70 25.39 -61.18
C ALA A 64 17.50 23.99 -61.85
N PRO A 65 16.28 23.59 -62.25
CA PRO A 65 15.49 22.57 -61.59
C PRO A 65 15.44 21.23 -62.35
N LEU A 66 15.21 20.13 -61.64
CA LEU A 66 14.63 18.93 -62.21
C LEU A 66 13.26 18.69 -61.57
N GLU A 67 12.23 18.78 -62.41
CA GLU A 67 10.87 18.36 -62.10
C GLU A 67 10.83 16.87 -61.76
N ALA A 68 10.34 16.56 -60.56
CA ALA A 68 9.84 15.25 -60.20
C ALA A 68 8.49 15.45 -59.51
N ALA A 69 7.43 15.07 -60.23
CA ALA A 69 6.09 14.98 -59.70
C ALA A 69 6.06 13.94 -58.56
N GLY A 70 5.55 14.34 -57.38
CA GLY A 70 5.43 13.45 -56.24
C GLY A 70 4.66 14.09 -55.10
N ALA A 71 3.39 13.70 -54.99
CA ALA A 71 2.48 13.74 -53.84
C ALA A 71 2.89 14.57 -52.59
N THR A 72 2.11 15.62 -52.31
CA THR A 72 2.03 16.25 -51.00
C THR A 72 1.58 15.24 -49.93
N PRO A 73 2.31 15.01 -48.84
CA PRO A 73 1.74 14.43 -47.64
C PRO A 73 0.91 15.52 -46.97
N ALA A 74 -0.41 15.36 -46.97
CA ALA A 74 -1.28 16.15 -46.12
C ALA A 74 -0.94 15.82 -44.66
N GLU A 75 -0.44 16.83 -43.96
CA GLU A 75 -0.19 16.86 -42.53
C GLU A 75 -1.53 16.70 -41.80
N ALA A 76 -1.88 15.46 -41.46
CA ALA A 76 -2.98 15.17 -40.56
C ALA A 76 -2.53 15.51 -39.13
N ALA A 77 -2.56 16.80 -38.80
CA ALA A 77 -2.55 17.27 -37.43
C ALA A 77 -3.83 16.77 -36.76
N GLY A 78 -3.74 15.61 -36.10
CA GLY A 78 -4.75 15.13 -35.18
C GLY A 78 -4.84 16.12 -34.01
N ALA A 79 -5.80 17.03 -34.08
CA ALA A 79 -6.19 17.80 -32.91
C ALA A 79 -6.55 16.83 -31.78
N PRO A 80 -6.07 17.03 -30.55
CA PRO A 80 -6.54 16.25 -29.42
C PRO A 80 -8.04 16.45 -29.34
N ALA A 81 -8.79 15.35 -29.34
CA ALA A 81 -10.20 15.35 -29.03
C ALA A 81 -10.34 16.00 -27.65
N GLY A 82 -10.72 17.28 -27.62
CA GLY A 82 -11.02 17.97 -26.39
C GLY A 82 -12.09 17.14 -25.69
N GLN A 83 -11.78 16.67 -24.48
CA GLN A 83 -12.80 16.22 -23.55
C GLN A 83 -13.92 17.25 -23.59
N ALA A 84 -15.09 16.84 -24.09
CA ALA A 84 -16.28 17.66 -23.99
C ALA A 84 -16.41 18.07 -22.53
N ALA A 85 -16.42 19.38 -22.28
CA ALA A 85 -16.67 19.90 -20.95
C ALA A 85 -17.94 19.22 -20.42
N PRO A 86 -17.96 18.78 -19.15
CA PRO A 86 -19.12 18.12 -18.58
C PRO A 86 -20.36 19.00 -18.85
N SER A 87 -21.29 18.48 -19.64
CA SER A 87 -22.51 19.21 -19.95
C SER A 87 -23.28 19.42 -18.65
N ASN A 88 -23.52 20.67 -18.29
CA ASN A 88 -24.36 21.08 -17.16
C ASN A 88 -25.84 20.85 -17.49
N GLU A 89 -26.18 19.68 -18.01
CA GLU A 89 -27.57 19.32 -18.19
C GLU A 89 -28.17 19.04 -16.81
N PRO A 90 -29.26 19.74 -16.44
CA PRO A 90 -29.95 19.49 -15.19
C PRO A 90 -30.44 18.04 -15.17
N LEU A 91 -30.38 17.44 -13.98
CA LEU A 91 -30.75 16.05 -13.79
C LEU A 91 -32.21 15.85 -14.20
N SER A 92 -32.46 14.93 -15.14
CA SER A 92 -33.79 14.80 -15.75
C SER A 92 -34.81 14.23 -14.75
N ARG A 93 -35.56 15.12 -14.09
CA ARG A 93 -36.64 14.76 -13.16
C ARG A 93 -37.70 13.88 -13.83
N ALA A 94 -37.97 14.10 -15.12
CA ALA A 94 -38.91 13.28 -15.90
C ALA A 94 -38.52 11.79 -15.97
N ILE A 95 -37.22 11.47 -16.08
CA ILE A 95 -36.75 10.07 -16.04
C ILE A 95 -36.94 9.50 -14.63
N PHE A 96 -36.60 10.29 -13.62
CA PHE A 96 -36.72 9.88 -12.22
C PHE A 96 -38.17 9.56 -11.82
N ASP A 97 -39.10 10.44 -12.16
CA ASP A 97 -40.53 10.29 -11.85
C ASP A 97 -41.14 9.07 -12.56
N ARG A 98 -40.82 8.88 -13.84
CA ARG A 98 -41.42 7.84 -14.66
C ARG A 98 -40.86 6.45 -14.37
N TYR A 99 -39.56 6.34 -14.13
CA TYR A 99 -38.87 5.04 -14.11
C TYR A 99 -38.37 4.62 -12.73
N CYS A 100 -38.23 5.55 -11.78
CA CYS A 100 -37.70 5.25 -10.44
C CYS A 100 -38.79 5.35 -9.36
N ILE A 101 -39.51 6.47 -9.30
CA ILE A 101 -40.46 6.78 -8.23
C ILE A 101 -41.68 5.85 -8.22
N THR A 102 -42.07 5.29 -9.36
CA THR A 102 -43.21 4.34 -9.42
C THR A 102 -43.06 3.12 -8.52
N CYS A 103 -41.81 2.69 -8.25
CA CYS A 103 -41.50 1.55 -7.39
C CYS A 103 -40.80 1.95 -6.08
N HIS A 104 -39.96 2.99 -6.12
CA HIS A 104 -39.18 3.46 -4.97
C HIS A 104 -39.81 4.72 -4.38
N ASN A 105 -40.98 4.56 -3.76
CA ASN A 105 -41.73 5.63 -3.10
C ASN A 105 -42.08 5.24 -1.66
N GLU A 106 -42.60 6.18 -0.88
CA GLU A 106 -43.04 5.97 0.50
C GLU A 106 -44.04 4.82 0.68
N ARG A 107 -44.85 4.52 -0.34
CA ARG A 107 -45.89 3.48 -0.27
C ARG A 107 -45.35 2.09 -0.56
N LEU A 108 -44.54 1.93 -1.62
CA LEU A 108 -44.02 0.62 -2.04
C LEU A 108 -42.71 0.27 -1.36
N GLN A 109 -41.83 1.26 -1.14
CA GLN A 109 -40.51 1.11 -0.51
C GLN A 109 -39.73 -0.08 -1.05
N THR A 110 -39.72 -0.26 -2.37
CA THR A 110 -39.06 -1.42 -2.98
C THR A 110 -37.58 -1.41 -2.58
N ALA A 111 -37.11 -2.51 -1.98
CA ALA A 111 -35.78 -2.65 -1.42
C ALA A 111 -35.43 -1.60 -0.33
N GLY A 112 -36.44 -1.09 0.40
CA GLY A 112 -36.27 -0.10 1.46
C GLY A 112 -35.87 1.30 0.96
N LEU A 113 -36.09 1.59 -0.32
CA LEU A 113 -35.67 2.84 -0.95
C LEU A 113 -36.87 3.75 -1.28
N MET A 114 -36.80 5.01 -0.84
CA MET A 114 -37.77 6.08 -1.10
C MET A 114 -37.07 7.20 -1.86
N LEU A 115 -37.33 7.31 -3.16
CA LEU A 115 -36.74 8.32 -4.04
C LEU A 115 -37.66 9.53 -4.25
N ASP A 116 -38.92 9.43 -3.87
CA ASP A 116 -39.91 10.51 -3.92
C ASP A 116 -39.66 11.62 -2.89
N ARG A 117 -38.96 11.32 -1.79
CA ARG A 117 -38.51 12.31 -0.80
C ARG A 117 -37.17 12.96 -1.13
N LEU A 118 -36.47 12.47 -2.15
CA LEU A 118 -35.13 12.90 -2.48
C LEU A 118 -35.21 14.20 -3.27
N ASP A 119 -34.54 15.25 -2.79
CA ASP A 119 -34.37 16.45 -3.60
C ASP A 119 -33.26 16.21 -4.62
N VAL A 120 -33.67 16.11 -5.87
CA VAL A 120 -32.81 15.82 -7.02
C VAL A 120 -31.85 16.98 -7.29
N GLU A 121 -32.13 18.17 -6.75
CA GLU A 121 -31.25 19.34 -6.82
C GLU A 121 -30.21 19.35 -5.69
N ASP A 122 -30.48 18.70 -4.56
CA ASP A 122 -29.52 18.48 -3.46
C ASP A 122 -28.78 17.14 -3.62
N VAL A 123 -27.87 17.11 -4.61
CA VAL A 123 -27.01 15.94 -4.86
C VAL A 123 -26.09 15.66 -3.67
N ALA A 124 -25.66 16.69 -2.95
CA ALA A 124 -24.73 16.55 -1.83
C ALA A 124 -25.37 15.82 -0.64
N GLY A 125 -26.58 16.21 -0.24
CA GLY A 125 -27.33 15.56 0.85
C GLY A 125 -27.70 14.11 0.56
N SER A 126 -27.67 13.70 -0.71
CA SER A 126 -28.16 12.38 -1.16
C SER A 126 -27.10 11.54 -1.90
N ALA A 127 -25.82 11.90 -1.80
CA ALA A 127 -24.74 11.29 -2.59
C ALA A 127 -24.70 9.75 -2.46
N ASP A 128 -24.75 9.21 -1.24
CA ASP A 128 -24.72 7.77 -0.98
C ASP A 128 -25.85 6.99 -1.68
N VAL A 129 -27.03 7.59 -1.78
CA VAL A 129 -28.20 6.98 -2.43
C VAL A 129 -28.05 7.07 -3.95
N LEU A 130 -27.66 8.25 -4.45
CA LEU A 130 -27.50 8.49 -5.88
C LEU A 130 -26.38 7.64 -6.48
N GLU A 131 -25.29 7.40 -5.75
CA GLU A 131 -24.26 6.45 -6.18
C GLU A 131 -24.80 5.02 -6.33
N LYS A 132 -25.68 4.57 -5.41
CA LYS A 132 -26.32 3.26 -5.53
C LYS A 132 -27.21 3.21 -6.78
N VAL A 133 -27.93 4.29 -7.08
CA VAL A 133 -28.72 4.43 -8.31
C VAL A 133 -27.82 4.30 -9.54
N VAL A 134 -26.72 5.06 -9.61
CA VAL A 134 -25.73 4.96 -10.70
C VAL A 134 -25.24 3.53 -10.88
N ARG A 135 -24.82 2.85 -9.80
CA ARG A 135 -24.37 1.45 -9.85
C ARG A 135 -25.43 0.51 -10.42
N LYS A 136 -26.72 0.72 -10.09
CA LYS A 136 -27.82 -0.10 -10.63
C LYS A 136 -28.14 0.21 -12.09
N LEU A 137 -28.03 1.46 -12.52
CA LEU A 137 -28.21 1.87 -13.91
C LEU A 137 -27.08 1.30 -14.78
N ARG A 138 -25.82 1.49 -14.38
CA ARG A 138 -24.64 0.98 -15.10
C ARG A 138 -24.59 -0.54 -15.15
N ALA A 139 -25.09 -1.22 -14.13
CA ALA A 139 -25.23 -2.68 -14.15
C ALA A 139 -26.46 -3.19 -14.95
N GLY A 140 -27.26 -2.30 -15.54
CA GLY A 140 -28.47 -2.68 -16.29
C GLY A 140 -29.59 -3.28 -15.45
N GLN A 141 -29.49 -3.24 -14.12
CA GLN A 141 -30.45 -3.85 -13.20
C GLN A 141 -31.72 -3.02 -13.01
N MET A 142 -31.68 -1.73 -13.36
CA MET A 142 -32.80 -0.81 -13.25
C MET A 142 -33.10 -0.08 -14.57
N PRO A 143 -34.39 0.09 -14.95
CA PRO A 143 -35.58 -0.56 -14.36
C PRO A 143 -35.56 -2.10 -14.50
N PRO A 144 -36.25 -2.88 -13.65
CA PRO A 144 -36.20 -4.35 -13.74
C PRO A 144 -36.86 -4.88 -15.02
N GLU A 145 -36.62 -6.15 -15.34
CA GLU A 145 -37.25 -6.82 -16.48
C GLU A 145 -38.78 -6.75 -16.41
N GLY A 146 -39.42 -6.64 -17.57
CA GLY A 146 -40.88 -6.49 -17.67
C GLY A 146 -41.42 -5.09 -17.36
N ARG A 147 -40.57 -4.12 -16.98
CA ARG A 147 -40.95 -2.70 -16.85
C ARG A 147 -40.54 -1.89 -18.09
N PRO A 148 -41.26 -0.79 -18.39
CA PRO A 148 -40.83 0.15 -19.42
C PRO A 148 -39.40 0.64 -19.12
N ARG A 149 -38.52 0.59 -20.12
CA ARG A 149 -37.14 1.10 -20.01
C ARG A 149 -36.95 2.27 -20.96
N PRO A 150 -36.19 3.31 -20.57
CA PRO A 150 -35.73 4.31 -21.52
C PRO A 150 -34.87 3.68 -22.61
N ALA A 151 -34.68 4.41 -23.71
CA ALA A 151 -33.68 4.02 -24.71
C ALA A 151 -32.29 3.92 -24.04
N PRO A 152 -31.41 2.99 -24.48
CA PRO A 152 -30.09 2.82 -23.87
C PRO A 152 -29.30 4.13 -23.79
N ALA A 153 -29.30 4.92 -24.87
CA ALA A 153 -28.65 6.24 -24.89
C ALA A 153 -29.19 7.22 -23.85
N ALA A 154 -30.49 7.13 -23.50
CA ALA A 154 -31.08 7.98 -22.46
C ALA A 154 -30.67 7.53 -21.05
N ILE A 155 -30.54 6.21 -20.81
CA ILE A 155 -29.99 5.69 -19.55
C ILE A 155 -28.53 6.11 -19.41
N ASP A 156 -27.74 5.99 -20.47
CA ASP A 156 -26.32 6.36 -20.45
C ASP A 156 -26.13 7.85 -20.21
N ALA A 157 -26.88 8.70 -20.91
CA ALA A 157 -26.83 10.15 -20.71
C ALA A 157 -27.23 10.54 -19.29
N PHE A 158 -28.26 9.89 -18.74
CA PHE A 158 -28.73 10.14 -17.38
C PHE A 158 -27.73 9.65 -16.31
N ALA A 159 -27.15 8.47 -16.49
CA ALA A 159 -26.13 7.96 -15.56
C ALA A 159 -24.88 8.85 -15.59
N THR A 160 -24.45 9.30 -16.77
CA THR A 160 -23.32 10.22 -16.91
C THR A 160 -23.59 11.57 -16.25
N SER A 161 -24.81 12.11 -16.34
CA SER A 161 -25.15 13.38 -15.66
C SER A 161 -25.18 13.24 -14.14
N LEU A 162 -25.65 12.11 -13.60
CA LEU A 162 -25.56 11.80 -12.17
C LEU A 162 -24.11 11.70 -11.71
N GLU A 163 -23.28 10.92 -12.40
CA GLU A 163 -21.86 10.75 -12.10
C GLU A 163 -21.15 12.10 -12.09
N THR A 164 -21.36 12.91 -13.12
CA THR A 164 -20.79 14.26 -13.22
C THR A 164 -21.22 15.15 -12.05
N ALA A 165 -22.48 15.07 -11.62
CA ALA A 165 -22.96 15.84 -10.49
C ALA A 165 -22.33 15.38 -9.17
N LEU A 166 -22.22 14.06 -8.96
CA LEU A 166 -21.55 13.47 -7.78
C LEU A 166 -20.06 13.81 -7.75
N ASP A 167 -19.37 13.74 -8.89
CA ASP A 167 -17.95 14.09 -9.01
C ASP A 167 -17.69 15.55 -8.64
N ARG A 168 -18.59 16.47 -9.02
CA ARG A 168 -18.50 17.89 -8.61
C ARG A 168 -18.66 18.06 -7.11
N VAL A 169 -19.60 17.35 -6.49
CA VAL A 169 -19.79 17.37 -5.03
C VAL A 169 -18.53 16.83 -4.35
N ALA A 170 -18.01 15.68 -4.79
CA ALA A 170 -16.81 15.06 -4.22
C ALA A 170 -15.55 15.92 -4.41
N ALA A 171 -15.44 16.66 -5.51
CA ALA A 171 -14.35 17.60 -5.73
C ALA A 171 -14.43 18.83 -4.81
N ALA A 172 -15.65 19.29 -4.48
CA ALA A 172 -15.87 20.43 -3.59
C ALA A 172 -15.68 20.08 -2.11
N ASP A 173 -16.08 18.87 -1.71
CA ASP A 173 -15.89 18.34 -0.35
C ASP A 173 -15.36 16.88 -0.41
N PRO A 174 -14.05 16.70 -0.56
CA PRO A 174 -13.45 15.37 -0.65
C PRO A 174 -13.66 14.56 0.62
N ASN A 175 -14.38 13.45 0.51
CA ASN A 175 -14.58 12.50 1.60
C ASN A 175 -13.75 11.23 1.34
N PRO A 176 -12.51 11.11 1.86
CA PRO A 176 -11.68 9.91 1.73
C PRO A 176 -12.22 8.71 2.53
N GLY A 177 -13.38 8.86 3.18
CA GLY A 177 -13.95 7.87 4.06
C GLY A 177 -13.30 7.87 5.44
N ARG A 178 -13.53 6.78 6.17
CA ARG A 178 -13.05 6.61 7.55
C ARG A 178 -11.66 5.98 7.53
N VAL A 179 -10.69 6.64 8.14
CA VAL A 179 -9.40 6.01 8.44
C VAL A 179 -9.62 4.97 9.52
N VAL A 180 -9.57 3.69 9.15
CA VAL A 180 -9.60 2.60 10.13
C VAL A 180 -8.20 2.44 10.74
N SER A 181 -8.14 2.35 12.06
CA SER A 181 -6.87 2.13 12.76
C SER A 181 -6.33 0.75 12.38
N ARG A 182 -5.14 0.71 11.80
CA ARG A 182 -4.44 -0.54 11.46
C ARG A 182 -3.27 -0.77 12.40
N ARG A 183 -2.93 -2.03 12.65
CA ARG A 183 -1.62 -2.38 13.22
C ARG A 183 -0.52 -2.28 12.17
N LEU A 184 0.73 -2.22 12.62
CA LEU A 184 1.89 -2.47 11.77
C LEU A 184 1.93 -3.95 11.40
N ASN A 185 2.19 -4.24 10.13
CA ASN A 185 2.50 -5.61 9.72
C ASN A 185 3.89 -6.02 10.25
N ARG A 186 4.26 -7.28 10.13
CA ARG A 186 5.48 -7.85 10.70
C ARG A 186 6.73 -7.19 10.14
N VAL A 187 6.76 -6.88 8.84
CA VAL A 187 7.89 -6.22 8.19
C VAL A 187 8.00 -4.77 8.66
N GLU A 188 6.89 -4.03 8.66
CA GLU A 188 6.80 -2.67 9.18
C GLU A 188 7.22 -2.60 10.65
N TYR A 189 6.82 -3.59 11.47
CA TYR A 189 7.22 -3.66 12.87
C TYR A 189 8.72 -3.85 13.02
N VAL A 190 9.34 -4.77 12.28
CA VAL A 190 10.81 -5.00 12.33
C VAL A 190 11.55 -3.73 11.92
N ASN A 191 11.16 -3.11 10.80
CA ASN A 191 11.79 -1.88 10.32
C ASN A 191 11.62 -0.74 11.33
N ALA A 192 10.44 -0.61 11.94
CA ALA A 192 10.21 0.41 12.97
C ALA A 192 11.09 0.20 14.21
N ILE A 193 11.38 -1.05 14.60
CA ILE A 193 12.29 -1.34 15.72
C ILE A 193 13.74 -1.00 15.34
N GLU A 194 14.16 -1.30 14.12
CA GLU A 194 15.49 -0.92 13.62
C GLU A 194 15.63 0.61 13.56
N ASP A 195 14.65 1.31 13.00
CA ASP A 195 14.66 2.77 12.85
C ASP A 195 14.65 3.50 14.20
N LEU A 196 13.86 3.02 15.17
CA LEU A 196 13.69 3.69 16.46
C LEU A 196 14.77 3.31 17.49
N LEU A 197 15.22 2.06 17.49
CA LEU A 197 16.10 1.51 18.53
C LEU A 197 17.47 1.08 18.01
N GLY A 198 17.68 1.04 16.69
CA GLY A 198 18.90 0.52 16.08
C GLY A 198 19.10 -0.98 16.31
N LEU A 199 18.01 -1.72 16.57
CA LEU A 199 18.06 -3.14 16.90
C LEU A 199 17.56 -4.00 15.74
N GLU A 200 18.41 -4.90 15.27
CA GLU A 200 18.00 -5.97 14.36
C GLU A 200 17.25 -7.06 15.14
N VAL A 201 16.01 -7.35 14.73
CA VAL A 201 15.14 -8.34 15.38
C VAL A 201 14.55 -9.33 14.38
N ASP A 202 14.41 -10.58 14.79
CA ASP A 202 13.76 -11.61 13.98
C ASP A 202 12.23 -11.52 14.12
N GLY A 203 11.58 -10.91 13.12
CA GLY A 203 10.13 -10.77 13.08
C GLY A 203 9.38 -12.09 13.09
N GLU A 204 9.90 -13.15 12.46
CA GLU A 204 9.22 -14.46 12.36
C GLU A 204 9.18 -15.18 13.70
N ALA A 205 10.24 -15.03 14.50
CA ALA A 205 10.31 -15.56 15.85
C ALA A 205 9.44 -14.77 16.85
N LEU A 206 9.15 -13.50 16.56
CA LEU A 206 8.43 -12.60 17.48
C LEU A 206 6.93 -12.53 17.21
N LEU A 207 6.53 -12.53 15.94
CA LEU A 207 5.15 -12.28 15.52
C LEU A 207 4.69 -13.32 14.48
N PRO A 208 3.42 -13.76 14.55
CA PRO A 208 2.85 -14.64 13.55
C PRO A 208 2.83 -13.96 12.16
N SER A 209 2.63 -14.76 11.11
CA SER A 209 2.47 -14.23 9.75
C SER A 209 1.22 -13.36 9.62
N ASP A 210 1.31 -12.30 8.85
CA ASP A 210 0.16 -11.47 8.51
C ASP A 210 -0.66 -12.09 7.38
N MET A 211 -1.97 -11.92 7.46
CA MET A 211 -2.87 -12.29 6.36
C MET A 211 -2.85 -11.18 5.31
N ALA A 212 -2.58 -11.53 4.06
CA ALA A 212 -2.72 -10.60 2.95
C ALA A 212 -4.21 -10.37 2.64
N GLY A 213 -4.62 -9.10 2.57
CA GLY A 213 -5.93 -8.65 2.11
C GLY A 213 -5.83 -8.05 0.73
N PHE A 214 -6.62 -8.55 -0.23
CA PHE A 214 -6.61 -8.06 -1.63
C PHE A 214 -5.21 -8.08 -2.29
N GLY A 215 -4.35 -9.01 -1.86
CA GLY A 215 -2.96 -9.13 -2.34
C GLY A 215 -1.94 -8.25 -1.60
N PHE A 216 -2.35 -7.47 -0.60
CA PHE A 216 -1.48 -6.60 0.19
C PHE A 216 -1.51 -6.98 1.67
N ASP A 217 -0.34 -6.97 2.32
CA ASP A 217 -0.17 -7.33 3.73
C ASP A 217 -0.20 -6.12 4.68
N ASN A 218 -0.43 -4.91 4.15
CA ASN A 218 -0.55 -3.65 4.88
C ASN A 218 -1.97 -3.08 4.86
N ASN A 219 -2.96 -3.90 4.49
CA ASN A 219 -4.34 -3.47 4.36
C ASN A 219 -5.01 -3.26 5.73
N ALA A 220 -5.48 -2.04 5.98
CA ALA A 220 -6.07 -1.61 7.24
C ALA A 220 -7.36 -2.35 7.62
N GLU A 221 -8.13 -2.81 6.64
CA GLU A 221 -9.39 -3.54 6.84
C GLU A 221 -9.16 -4.98 7.30
N VAL A 222 -8.07 -5.61 6.85
CA VAL A 222 -7.75 -7.01 7.16
C VAL A 222 -6.85 -7.14 8.38
N LEU A 223 -6.01 -6.14 8.66
CA LEU A 223 -5.09 -6.11 9.80
C LEU A 223 -5.81 -5.74 11.11
N SER A 224 -6.60 -6.67 11.62
CA SER A 224 -7.22 -6.58 12.95
C SER A 224 -6.26 -7.07 14.06
N ILE A 225 -6.54 -6.64 15.30
CA ILE A 225 -5.82 -7.08 16.51
C ILE A 225 -6.71 -8.04 17.28
N THR A 226 -6.26 -9.29 17.42
CA THR A 226 -6.89 -10.26 18.33
C THR A 226 -6.22 -10.21 19.72
N PRO A 227 -6.89 -10.62 20.81
CA PRO A 227 -6.28 -10.65 22.15
C PRO A 227 -4.99 -11.49 22.22
N ALA A 228 -4.95 -12.61 21.49
CA ALA A 228 -3.78 -13.46 21.38
C ALA A 228 -2.62 -12.73 20.70
N LEU A 229 -2.90 -12.01 19.61
CA LEU A 229 -1.90 -11.21 18.91
C LEU A 229 -1.39 -10.04 19.76
N MET A 230 -2.27 -9.34 20.46
CA MET A 230 -1.90 -8.28 21.40
C MET A 230 -0.93 -8.79 22.47
N SER A 231 -1.23 -9.97 23.04
CA SER A 231 -0.35 -10.61 24.03
C SER A 231 1.04 -10.92 23.44
N ARG A 232 1.13 -11.28 22.15
CA ARG A 232 2.40 -11.50 21.45
C ARG A 232 3.17 -10.20 21.23
N TYR A 233 2.51 -9.11 20.84
CA TYR A 233 3.15 -7.80 20.75
C TYR A 233 3.72 -7.34 22.10
N ILE A 234 2.99 -7.51 23.20
CA ILE A 234 3.48 -7.14 24.55
C ILE A 234 4.71 -7.98 24.93
N ALA A 235 4.69 -9.29 24.66
CA ALA A 235 5.82 -10.17 24.92
C ALA A 235 7.05 -9.80 24.06
N ALA A 236 6.85 -9.51 22.77
CA ALA A 236 7.89 -9.06 21.86
C ALA A 236 8.48 -7.72 22.32
N ALA A 237 7.62 -6.73 22.62
CA ALA A 237 8.03 -5.44 23.14
C ALA A 237 8.84 -5.57 24.45
N THR A 238 8.40 -6.42 25.38
CA THR A 238 9.15 -6.68 26.63
C THR A 238 10.57 -7.20 26.37
N LYS A 239 10.70 -8.14 25.42
CA LYS A 239 12.01 -8.69 25.03
C LYS A 239 12.89 -7.64 24.37
N ILE A 240 12.33 -6.85 23.46
CA ILE A 240 13.04 -5.81 22.71
C ILE A 240 13.49 -4.69 23.66
N SER A 241 12.62 -4.21 24.55
CA SER A 241 12.96 -3.13 25.49
C SER A 241 14.12 -3.52 26.41
N ARG A 242 14.19 -4.78 26.86
CA ARG A 242 15.33 -5.27 27.65
C ARG A 242 16.63 -5.29 26.84
N ALA A 243 16.56 -5.64 25.56
CA ALA A 243 17.73 -5.58 24.68
C ALA A 243 18.18 -4.13 24.43
N ALA A 244 17.23 -3.20 24.25
CA ALA A 244 17.50 -1.79 23.97
C ALA A 244 18.14 -1.06 25.16
N ILE A 245 17.65 -1.31 26.37
CA ILE A 245 18.20 -0.68 27.59
C ILE A 245 19.58 -1.29 27.94
N GLY A 246 19.78 -2.56 27.61
CA GLY A 246 20.97 -3.32 28.03
C GLY A 246 20.95 -3.64 29.53
N SER A 247 21.96 -4.40 29.98
CA SER A 247 22.19 -4.64 31.41
C SER A 247 23.43 -3.87 31.86
N PRO A 248 23.43 -3.22 33.04
CA PRO A 248 24.64 -2.64 33.62
C PRO A 248 25.72 -3.71 33.89
N ASP A 249 25.32 -4.98 34.01
CA ASP A 249 26.24 -6.11 34.19
C ASP A 249 26.80 -6.66 32.86
N ASN A 250 26.44 -6.06 31.72
CA ASN A 250 26.99 -6.47 30.43
C ASN A 250 28.49 -6.16 30.39
N ARG A 251 29.30 -7.22 30.51
CA ARG A 251 30.74 -7.12 30.35
C ARG A 251 31.07 -6.97 28.86
N PRO A 252 32.03 -6.11 28.50
CA PRO A 252 32.46 -5.97 27.11
C PRO A 252 32.93 -7.32 26.58
N VAL A 253 32.39 -7.72 25.42
CA VAL A 253 32.81 -8.94 24.71
C VAL A 253 33.76 -8.55 23.60
N MET A 254 34.98 -9.07 23.65
CA MET A 254 35.93 -8.97 22.55
C MET A 254 35.63 -10.07 21.53
N GLN A 255 35.21 -9.68 20.31
CA GLN A 255 35.21 -10.59 19.17
C GLN A 255 36.48 -10.36 18.34
N VAL A 256 37.35 -11.37 18.30
CA VAL A 256 38.53 -11.35 17.44
C VAL A 256 38.13 -11.86 16.05
N TYR A 257 38.07 -10.96 15.08
CA TYR A 257 37.91 -11.33 13.68
C TYR A 257 39.28 -11.68 13.10
N ARG A 258 39.46 -12.93 12.69
CA ARG A 258 40.65 -13.33 11.94
C ARG A 258 40.43 -12.98 10.47
N THR A 259 41.00 -11.87 10.03
CA THR A 259 41.07 -11.53 8.60
C THR A 259 42.14 -12.41 7.97
N GLY A 260 41.76 -13.26 7.01
CA GLY A 260 42.74 -13.98 6.20
C GLY A 260 43.45 -12.99 5.29
N PHE A 261 44.75 -12.76 5.51
CA PHE A 261 45.58 -12.08 4.52
C PHE A 261 46.03 -13.12 3.50
N GLU A 262 45.38 -13.14 2.34
CA GLU A 262 45.88 -13.88 1.20
C GLU A 262 47.15 -13.17 0.71
N ARG A 263 48.32 -13.76 0.93
CA ARG A 263 49.57 -13.26 0.34
C ARG A 263 49.43 -13.40 -1.17
N ARG A 264 49.21 -12.30 -1.87
CA ARG A 264 49.50 -12.23 -3.31
C ARG A 264 51.01 -12.29 -3.45
N ASP A 265 51.53 -13.46 -3.77
CA ASP A 265 52.90 -13.61 -4.22
C ASP A 265 53.06 -12.77 -5.50
N VAL A 266 53.83 -11.69 -5.39
CA VAL A 266 54.19 -10.84 -6.53
C VAL A 266 55.24 -11.63 -7.33
N ARG A 267 54.86 -12.03 -8.53
CA ARG A 267 55.71 -12.71 -9.51
C ARG A 267 56.69 -11.75 -10.16
#